data_AF-A0A1Z5KC58-F1
#
_entry.id   AF-A0A1Z5KC58-F1
#
_cell.length_a   1.000
_cell.length_b   1.000
_cell.length_c   1.000
_cell.angle_alpha   90.00
_cell.angle_beta   90.00
_cell.angle_gamma   90.00
#
_symmetry.space_group_name_H-M   'P 1'
#
loop_
_entity.id
_entity.type
_entity.pdbx_description
1 polymer ?
#
loop_
_entity_poly.entity_id
_entity_poly.type
_entity_poly.pdbx_seq_one_letter_code
_entity_poly.pdbx_strand_id
1 'polypeptide(L)'
;MNPFFVDLFPPVKSRLGKRASGESGRDLLIKAVGLPNRCMSDVTIYDLTAGFGQDSLLMAKIGARQVYMVERNPIVACLLKDALRRLVLLSEASCIRDSIRREAFDLANRLHLIHDDGLNVAKAVLTADIESRPEIIYLDPMFPERKKSASVKKNMQILHKLLGCQDVELGERLKQEHELLLLSLEATRQRVVVKRPKNAPELGRESSSAHSYALPNPMYGLDGPVCRWDVYVK
;
A
#
# COMPACT_ATOMS: atom_id res chain seq x y z
N MET A 1 19.45 15.71 15.11
CA MET A 1 18.82 14.56 14.42
C MET A 1 17.35 14.91 14.23
N ASN A 2 16.82 14.93 13.00
CA ASN A 2 15.42 15.30 12.80
C ASN A 2 14.53 14.10 13.17
N PRO A 3 13.48 14.30 13.98
CA PRO A 3 12.55 13.22 14.33
C PRO A 3 11.83 12.71 13.07
N PHE A 4 11.64 11.40 12.99
CA PHE A 4 10.86 10.75 11.93
C PHE A 4 9.43 10.55 12.39
N PHE A 5 8.46 10.91 11.54
CA PHE A 5 7.04 10.67 11.75
C PHE A 5 6.37 10.40 10.40
N VAL A 6 5.21 9.73 10.44
CA VAL A 6 4.35 9.52 9.26
C VAL A 6 3.41 10.70 9.12
N ASP A 7 3.27 11.27 7.94
CA ASP A 7 2.33 12.38 7.72
C ASP A 7 1.33 12.04 6.61
N LEU A 8 0.07 11.83 7.01
CA LEU A 8 -1.05 11.58 6.11
C LEU A 8 -1.75 12.87 5.66
N PHE A 9 -1.28 14.03 6.12
CA PHE A 9 -1.67 15.34 5.58
C PHE A 9 -0.43 16.16 5.20
N PRO A 10 0.39 15.65 4.26
CA PRO A 10 1.68 16.24 3.96
C PRO A 10 1.52 17.65 3.37
N PRO A 11 2.44 18.59 3.68
CA PRO A 11 2.43 19.91 3.08
C PRO A 11 2.48 19.82 1.54
N VAL A 12 1.72 20.65 0.84
CA VAL A 12 1.62 20.64 -0.64
C VAL A 12 2.99 20.73 -1.32
N LYS A 13 3.93 21.48 -0.73
CA LYS A 13 5.29 21.65 -1.27
C LYS A 13 6.20 20.42 -1.08
N SER A 14 5.83 19.49 -0.20
CA SER A 14 6.59 18.26 0.03
C SER A 14 6.48 17.31 -1.18
N ARG A 15 7.40 16.35 -1.30
CA ARG A 15 7.35 15.35 -2.38
C ARG A 15 6.03 14.57 -2.38
N LEU A 16 5.55 14.16 -1.21
CA LEU A 16 4.29 13.43 -1.09
C LEU A 16 3.08 14.34 -1.36
N GLY A 17 3.11 15.59 -0.89
CA GLY A 17 2.06 16.57 -1.15
C GLY A 17 1.86 16.86 -2.64
N LYS A 18 2.95 17.09 -3.39
CA LYS A 18 2.90 17.30 -4.86
C LYS A 18 2.41 16.06 -5.63
N ARG A 19 2.73 14.88 -5.11
CA ARG A 19 2.25 13.60 -5.68
C ARG A 19 0.74 13.46 -5.44
N ALA A 20 0.30 13.69 -4.21
CA ALA A 20 -1.09 13.56 -3.78
C ALA A 20 -2.02 14.65 -4.34
N SER A 21 -1.52 15.84 -4.66
CA SER A 21 -2.32 16.92 -5.28
C SER A 21 -2.62 16.71 -6.75
N GLY A 22 -2.03 15.69 -7.39
CA GLY A 22 -2.20 15.44 -8.82
C GLY A 22 -1.44 16.41 -9.73
N GLU A 23 -0.72 17.41 -9.19
CA GLU A 23 0.18 18.31 -9.95
C GLU A 23 1.22 17.52 -10.75
N SER A 24 1.57 16.32 -10.27
CA SER A 24 2.52 15.42 -10.92
C SER A 24 1.97 14.80 -12.22
N GLY A 25 0.67 14.87 -12.47
CA GLY A 25 0.01 14.44 -13.71
C GLY A 25 0.34 13.01 -14.13
N ARG A 26 -0.57 12.05 -13.89
CA ARG A 26 -0.47 10.62 -14.26
C ARG A 26 0.31 9.75 -13.28
N ASP A 27 -0.05 9.77 -12.00
CA ASP A 27 0.47 8.75 -11.08
C ASP A 27 0.04 7.35 -11.54
N LEU A 28 1.02 6.47 -11.75
CA LEU A 28 0.77 5.12 -12.26
C LEU A 28 0.02 4.25 -11.25
N LEU A 29 0.16 4.51 -9.95
CA LEU A 29 -0.66 3.85 -8.93
C LEU A 29 -2.13 4.16 -9.16
N ILE A 30 -2.47 5.44 -9.33
CA ILE A 30 -3.85 5.89 -9.55
C ILE A 30 -4.45 5.21 -10.79
N LYS A 31 -3.67 5.08 -11.87
CA LYS A 31 -4.08 4.34 -13.07
C LYS A 31 -4.25 2.84 -12.81
N ALA A 32 -3.38 2.22 -12.02
CA ALA A 32 -3.45 0.80 -11.71
C ALA A 32 -4.71 0.44 -10.91
N VAL A 33 -5.01 1.24 -9.88
CA VAL A 33 -6.19 1.05 -9.01
C VAL A 33 -7.48 1.57 -9.65
N GLY A 34 -7.42 2.46 -10.64
CA GLY A 34 -8.60 2.98 -11.32
C GLY A 34 -9.43 1.87 -11.99
N LEU A 35 -10.73 1.84 -11.68
CA LEU A 35 -11.68 0.94 -12.34
C LEU A 35 -12.37 1.66 -13.51
N PRO A 36 -12.34 1.09 -14.73
CA PRO A 36 -13.07 1.66 -15.86
C PRO A 36 -14.57 1.76 -15.55
N ASN A 37 -15.20 2.89 -15.89
CA ASN A 37 -16.64 3.12 -15.77
C ASN A 37 -17.23 2.94 -14.35
N ARG A 38 -16.41 2.98 -13.29
CA ARG A 38 -16.87 2.90 -11.91
C ARG A 38 -16.38 4.09 -11.10
N CYS A 39 -17.26 4.65 -10.29
CA CYS A 39 -16.90 5.73 -9.37
C CYS A 39 -16.08 5.17 -8.21
N MET A 40 -14.97 5.83 -7.88
CA MET A 40 -14.14 5.44 -6.72
C MET A 40 -14.88 5.57 -5.39
N SER A 41 -15.95 6.37 -5.32
CA SER A 41 -16.79 6.53 -4.12
C SER A 41 -17.48 5.24 -3.65
N ASP A 42 -17.51 4.22 -4.49
CA ASP A 42 -18.11 2.91 -4.19
C ASP A 42 -17.05 1.80 -4.08
N VAL A 43 -15.77 2.18 -4.04
CA VAL A 43 -14.63 1.25 -4.07
C VAL A 43 -13.98 1.19 -2.69
N THR A 44 -13.90 -0.02 -2.16
CA THR A 44 -13.19 -0.39 -0.94
C THR A 44 -11.87 -1.03 -1.33
N ILE A 45 -10.77 -0.51 -0.78
CA ILE A 45 -9.42 -0.96 -1.08
C ILE A 45 -8.76 -1.49 0.18
N TYR A 46 -8.09 -2.63 0.09
CA TYR A 46 -7.23 -3.15 1.14
C TYR A 46 -5.78 -3.06 0.68
N ASP A 47 -4.99 -2.23 1.35
CA ASP A 47 -3.54 -2.19 1.22
C ASP A 47 -2.97 -3.19 2.24
N LEU A 48 -2.60 -4.39 1.79
CA LEU A 48 -2.17 -5.45 2.69
C LEU A 48 -0.72 -5.29 3.18
N THR A 49 -0.06 -4.19 2.79
CA THR A 49 1.36 -3.92 3.04
C THR A 49 1.58 -2.42 3.21
N ALA A 50 0.78 -1.78 4.06
CA ALA A 50 0.63 -0.33 4.08
C ALA A 50 1.92 0.46 4.28
N GLY A 51 2.89 -0.07 5.03
CA GLY A 51 4.13 0.61 5.33
C GLY A 51 3.84 1.96 5.99
N PHE A 52 4.31 3.05 5.39
CA PHE A 52 4.03 4.40 5.90
C PHE A 52 2.72 5.03 5.37
N GLY A 53 1.88 4.25 4.70
CA GLY A 53 0.55 4.69 4.23
C GLY A 53 0.59 5.69 3.08
N GLN A 54 1.72 5.85 2.39
CA GLN A 54 1.86 6.84 1.32
C GLN A 54 1.00 6.52 0.11
N ASP A 55 1.01 5.26 -0.33
CA ASP A 55 0.20 4.80 -1.46
C ASP A 55 -1.28 4.72 -1.05
N SER A 56 -1.57 4.28 0.18
CA SER A 56 -2.91 4.35 0.79
C SER A 56 -3.50 5.76 0.84
N LEU A 57 -2.71 6.78 1.17
CA LEU A 57 -3.13 8.18 1.12
C LEU A 57 -3.57 8.57 -0.30
N LEU A 58 -2.80 8.18 -1.32
CA LEU A 58 -3.16 8.46 -2.71
C LEU A 58 -4.48 7.79 -3.10
N MET A 59 -4.68 6.53 -2.68
CA MET A 59 -5.92 5.79 -2.91
C MET A 59 -7.13 6.48 -2.26
N ALA A 60 -6.97 7.01 -1.04
CA ALA A 60 -8.02 7.81 -0.40
C ALA A 60 -8.26 9.15 -1.12
N LYS A 61 -7.20 9.83 -1.57
CA LYS A 61 -7.27 11.13 -2.29
C LYS A 61 -7.98 11.05 -3.64
N ILE A 62 -7.90 9.93 -4.33
CA ILE A 62 -8.66 9.71 -5.58
C ILE A 62 -10.13 9.35 -5.35
N GLY A 63 -10.58 9.35 -4.08
CA GLY A 63 -11.97 9.22 -3.71
C GLY A 63 -12.42 7.81 -3.40
N ALA A 64 -11.51 6.85 -3.18
CA ALA A 64 -11.86 5.52 -2.68
C ALA A 64 -12.77 5.66 -1.45
N ARG A 65 -13.87 4.91 -1.41
CA ARG A 65 -14.84 4.94 -0.29
C ARG A 65 -14.16 4.64 1.02
N GLN A 66 -13.37 3.58 1.04
CA GLN A 66 -12.64 3.10 2.19
C GLN A 66 -11.29 2.51 1.76
N VAL A 67 -10.26 2.77 2.55
CA VAL A 67 -8.91 2.25 2.38
C VAL A 67 -8.45 1.67 3.72
N TYR A 68 -8.34 0.34 3.77
CA TYR A 68 -7.85 -0.40 4.92
C TYR A 68 -6.35 -0.64 4.76
N MET A 69 -5.57 0.00 5.62
CA MET A 69 -4.11 -0.09 5.71
C MET A 69 -3.74 -1.21 6.68
N VAL A 70 -3.20 -2.30 6.17
CA VAL A 70 -2.70 -3.42 6.98
C VAL A 70 -1.20 -3.29 7.18
N GLU A 71 -0.77 -3.25 8.43
CA GLU A 71 0.65 -3.17 8.78
C GLU A 71 0.95 -4.09 9.96
N ARG A 72 1.89 -5.02 9.77
CA ARG A 72 2.27 -6.04 10.76
C ARG A 72 3.26 -5.51 11.79
N ASN A 73 4.13 -4.57 11.40
CA ASN A 73 5.16 -4.06 12.27
C ASN A 73 4.54 -3.13 13.32
N PRO A 74 4.65 -3.45 14.63
CA PRO A 74 3.98 -2.68 15.68
C PRO A 74 4.47 -1.24 15.78
N ILE A 75 5.72 -0.97 15.42
CA ILE A 75 6.29 0.38 15.45
C ILE A 75 5.71 1.22 14.31
N VAL A 76 5.66 0.67 13.10
CA VAL A 76 5.06 1.35 11.94
C VAL A 76 3.56 1.55 12.14
N ALA A 77 2.85 0.53 12.63
CA ALA A 77 1.44 0.64 12.98
C ALA A 77 1.20 1.75 14.02
N CYS A 78 2.07 1.89 15.02
CA CYS A 78 1.99 2.99 15.99
C CYS A 78 2.19 4.37 15.34
N LEU A 79 3.16 4.50 14.42
CA LEU A 79 3.38 5.74 13.66
C LEU A 79 2.18 6.09 12.75
N LEU A 80 1.58 5.10 12.09
CA LEU A 80 0.35 5.27 11.32
C LEU A 80 -0.82 5.69 12.21
N LYS A 81 -0.98 5.06 13.37
CA LYS A 81 -2.01 5.40 14.35
C LYS A 81 -1.89 6.84 14.83
N ASP A 82 -0.67 7.31 15.10
CA ASP A 82 -0.45 8.73 15.42
C ASP A 82 -0.79 9.66 14.25
N ALA A 83 -0.46 9.27 13.01
CA ALA A 83 -0.81 10.06 11.83
C ALA A 83 -2.33 10.17 11.62
N LEU A 84 -3.07 9.08 11.82
CA LEU A 84 -4.55 9.08 11.80
C LEU A 84 -5.12 9.95 12.91
N ARG A 85 -4.58 9.87 14.13
CA ARG A 85 -4.98 10.74 15.24
C ARG A 85 -4.80 12.22 14.90
N ARG A 86 -3.67 12.58 14.26
CA ARG A 86 -3.43 13.97 13.81
C ARG A 86 -4.38 14.43 12.71
N LEU A 87 -4.84 13.54 11.82
CA LEU A 87 -5.90 13.88 10.85
C LEU A 87 -7.20 14.26 11.54
N VAL A 88 -7.61 13.52 12.57
CA VAL A 88 -8.81 13.84 13.37
C VAL A 88 -8.65 15.19 14.08
N LEU A 89 -7.51 15.43 14.72
CA LEU A 89 -7.26 16.74 15.35
C LEU A 89 -7.29 17.89 14.34
N LEU A 90 -6.79 17.66 13.13
CA LEU A 90 -6.82 18.65 12.05
C LEU A 90 -8.24 18.93 11.54
N SER A 91 -9.11 17.92 11.53
CA SER A 91 -10.51 18.06 11.11
C SER A 91 -11.40 18.76 12.15
N GLU A 92 -10.96 18.84 13.40
CA GLU A 92 -11.66 19.51 14.50
C GLU A 92 -11.09 20.90 14.80
N ALA A 93 -9.92 21.24 14.26
CA ALA A 93 -9.23 22.49 14.54
C ALA A 93 -10.01 23.72 14.02
N SER A 94 -10.37 24.63 14.94
CA SER A 94 -11.11 25.86 14.61
C SER A 94 -10.23 26.96 13.99
N CYS A 95 -8.91 26.88 14.14
CA CYS A 95 -7.96 27.91 13.71
C CYS A 95 -7.40 27.72 12.28
N ILE A 96 -7.99 26.82 11.50
CA ILE A 96 -7.50 26.44 10.17
C ILE A 96 -8.61 26.63 9.13
N ARG A 97 -8.24 26.85 7.86
CA ARG A 97 -9.20 27.03 6.76
C ARG A 97 -10.15 25.84 6.66
N ASP A 98 -11.42 26.14 6.41
CA ASP A 98 -12.47 25.14 6.26
C ASP A 98 -12.19 24.08 5.19
N SER A 99 -11.51 24.44 4.10
CA SER A 99 -11.15 23.47 3.06
C SER A 99 -10.19 22.39 3.57
N ILE A 100 -9.18 22.78 4.35
CA ILE A 100 -8.24 21.84 4.98
C ILE A 100 -8.98 20.96 5.98
N ARG A 101 -9.87 21.57 6.77
CA ARG A 101 -10.65 20.87 7.79
C ARG A 101 -11.53 19.76 7.19
N ARG A 102 -12.24 20.07 6.09
CA ARG A 102 -13.07 19.10 5.36
C ARG A 102 -12.23 18.01 4.70
N GLU A 103 -11.11 18.37 4.10
CA GLU A 103 -10.22 17.39 3.47
C GLU A 103 -9.60 16.43 4.50
N ALA A 104 -9.21 16.94 5.68
CA ALA A 104 -8.75 16.12 6.80
C ALA A 104 -9.87 15.23 7.35
N PHE A 105 -11.10 15.75 7.45
CA PHE A 105 -12.28 14.97 7.84
C PHE A 105 -12.55 13.81 6.87
N ASP A 106 -12.52 14.09 5.57
CA ASP A 106 -12.73 13.08 4.54
C ASP A 106 -11.65 11.99 4.59
N LEU A 107 -10.38 12.37 4.76
CA LEU A 107 -9.29 11.41 4.91
C LEU A 107 -9.43 10.57 6.18
N ALA A 108 -9.77 11.18 7.31
CA ALA A 108 -9.95 10.49 8.58
C ALA A 108 -11.07 9.45 8.54
N ASN A 109 -12.11 9.69 7.74
CA ASN A 109 -13.24 8.77 7.56
C ASN A 109 -13.03 7.69 6.50
N ARG A 110 -11.98 7.82 5.67
CA ARG A 110 -11.65 6.86 4.59
C ARG A 110 -10.49 5.95 4.94
N LEU A 111 -9.55 6.40 5.77
CA LEU A 111 -8.33 5.66 6.10
C LEU A 111 -8.51 4.91 7.41
N HIS A 112 -8.36 3.59 7.35
CA HIS A 112 -8.45 2.71 8.52
C HIS A 112 -7.17 1.92 8.69
N LEU A 113 -6.68 1.80 9.92
CA LEU A 113 -5.53 0.97 10.25
C LEU A 113 -5.98 -0.38 10.80
N ILE A 114 -5.43 -1.46 10.25
CA ILE A 114 -5.49 -2.82 10.78
C ILE A 114 -4.07 -3.21 11.16
N HIS A 115 -3.82 -3.43 12.45
CA HIS A 115 -2.54 -3.94 12.94
C HIS A 115 -2.57 -5.47 12.94
N ASP A 116 -2.19 -6.07 11.82
CA ASP A 116 -2.11 -7.53 11.63
C ASP A 116 -1.18 -7.84 10.43
N ASP A 117 -0.90 -9.12 10.18
CA ASP A 117 -0.21 -9.57 8.97
C ASP A 117 -1.16 -9.62 7.76
N GLY A 118 -0.67 -9.17 6.61
CA GLY A 118 -1.43 -9.14 5.36
C GLY A 118 -1.98 -10.50 4.96
N LEU A 119 -1.28 -11.60 5.25
CA LEU A 119 -1.78 -12.97 5.01
C LEU A 119 -2.98 -13.29 5.89
N ASN A 120 -2.94 -12.92 7.17
CA ASN A 120 -4.05 -13.14 8.10
C ASN A 120 -5.29 -12.37 7.66
N VAL A 121 -5.13 -11.10 7.28
CA VAL A 121 -6.23 -10.27 6.78
C VAL A 121 -6.77 -10.82 5.46
N ALA A 122 -5.92 -11.25 4.53
CA ALA A 122 -6.36 -11.87 3.27
C ALA A 122 -7.20 -13.13 3.52
N LYS A 123 -6.78 -14.00 4.45
CA LYS A 123 -7.55 -15.18 4.88
C LYS A 123 -8.90 -14.81 5.47
N ALA A 124 -8.93 -13.83 6.38
CA ALA A 124 -10.16 -13.36 7.00
C ALA A 124 -11.15 -12.81 5.96
N VAL A 125 -10.67 -11.97 5.03
CA VAL A 125 -11.48 -11.43 3.93
C VAL A 125 -12.00 -12.54 3.01
N LEU A 126 -11.18 -13.54 2.70
CA LEU A 126 -11.59 -14.69 1.89
C LEU A 126 -12.70 -15.50 2.55
N THR A 127 -12.67 -15.64 3.88
CA THR A 127 -13.73 -16.35 4.62
C THR A 127 -15.02 -15.54 4.79
N ALA A 128 -14.97 -14.23 4.54
CA ALA A 128 -16.12 -13.35 4.65
C ALA A 128 -17.05 -13.44 3.44
N ASP A 129 -18.28 -12.96 3.63
CA ASP A 129 -19.31 -12.87 2.58
C ASP A 129 -18.78 -12.09 1.38
N ILE A 130 -19.11 -12.55 0.17
CA ILE A 130 -18.64 -11.96 -1.10
C ILE A 130 -18.95 -10.46 -1.17
N GLU A 131 -20.10 -10.03 -0.64
CA GLU A 131 -20.50 -8.62 -0.66
C GLU A 131 -19.65 -7.73 0.25
N SER A 132 -19.02 -8.29 1.28
CA SER A 132 -18.14 -7.59 2.22
C SER A 132 -16.69 -7.50 1.74
N ARG A 133 -16.34 -8.26 0.69
CA ARG A 133 -14.98 -8.30 0.14
C ARG A 133 -14.63 -7.00 -0.60
N PRO A 134 -13.36 -6.58 -0.56
CA PRO A 134 -12.94 -5.36 -1.23
C PRO A 134 -12.98 -5.52 -2.75
N GLU A 135 -13.23 -4.40 -3.42
CA GLU A 135 -13.06 -4.29 -4.86
C GLU A 135 -11.60 -4.48 -5.29
N ILE A 136 -10.67 -3.93 -4.51
CA ILE A 136 -9.26 -3.89 -4.88
C ILE A 136 -8.42 -4.32 -3.68
N ILE A 137 -7.45 -5.19 -3.95
CA ILE A 137 -6.36 -5.47 -3.04
C ILE A 137 -5.08 -4.89 -3.64
N TYR A 138 -4.35 -4.12 -2.84
CA TYR A 138 -3.06 -3.52 -3.20
C TYR A 138 -1.94 -4.16 -2.40
N LEU A 139 -0.85 -4.52 -3.10
CA LEU A 139 0.33 -5.16 -2.55
C LEU A 139 1.59 -4.38 -2.97
N ASP A 140 2.40 -3.97 -1.99
CA ASP A 140 3.76 -3.44 -2.13
C ASP A 140 4.65 -4.05 -1.04
N PRO A 141 4.83 -5.39 -1.04
CA PRO A 141 5.56 -6.02 0.02
C PRO A 141 7.04 -5.63 -0.06
N MET A 142 7.49 -4.83 0.90
CA MET A 142 8.90 -4.61 1.15
C MET A 142 9.51 -5.84 1.80
N PHE A 143 9.81 -6.88 1.03
CA PHE A 143 10.66 -7.95 1.55
C PHE A 143 12.12 -7.48 1.55
N PRO A 144 12.88 -7.74 2.63
CA PRO A 144 14.28 -7.36 2.66
C PRO A 144 15.04 -8.02 1.51
N GLU A 145 15.73 -7.21 0.71
CA GLU A 145 16.73 -7.69 -0.22
C GLU A 145 17.91 -8.27 0.57
N ARG A 146 18.53 -9.34 0.05
CA ARG A 146 19.85 -9.76 0.55
C ARG A 146 20.80 -8.57 0.40
N LYS A 147 21.34 -8.10 1.53
CA LYS A 147 22.27 -6.96 1.62
C LYS A 147 23.45 -7.14 0.67
N LYS A 148 23.57 -6.28 -0.35
CA LYS A 148 24.82 -5.64 -0.76
C LYS A 148 24.56 -4.26 -1.35
N SER A 149 24.43 -3.24 -0.50
CA SER A 149 25.07 -1.93 -0.76
C SER A 149 24.95 -0.99 0.44
N ALA A 150 26.12 -0.51 0.86
CA ALA A 150 26.30 0.48 1.89
C ALA A 150 26.12 1.89 1.28
N SER A 151 24.89 2.40 1.22
CA SER A 151 24.62 3.85 1.09
C SER A 151 23.12 4.13 1.17
N VAL A 152 22.50 3.88 2.33
CA VAL A 152 21.16 4.40 2.60
C VAL A 152 21.28 5.35 3.79
N LYS A 153 20.77 6.59 3.61
CA LYS A 153 20.84 7.71 4.58
C LYS A 153 20.52 7.21 6.00
N LYS A 154 21.31 7.62 7.01
CA LYS A 154 21.26 7.17 8.43
C LYS A 154 19.84 6.89 8.99
N ASN A 155 18.84 7.67 8.62
CA ASN A 155 17.45 7.49 9.06
C ASN A 155 16.83 6.17 8.58
N MET A 156 17.13 5.73 7.34
CA MET A 156 16.68 4.44 6.82
C MET A 156 17.42 3.28 7.48
N GLN A 157 18.69 3.44 7.87
CA GLN A 157 19.42 2.38 8.59
C GLN A 157 18.85 2.12 9.99
N ILE A 158 18.44 3.19 10.68
CA ILE A 158 17.77 3.10 11.98
C ILE A 158 16.40 2.44 11.82
N LEU A 159 15.66 2.84 10.79
CA LEU A 159 14.39 2.22 10.45
C LEU A 159 14.55 0.74 10.08
N HIS A 160 15.51 0.36 9.23
CA HIS A 160 15.80 -1.05 8.92
C HIS A 160 16.18 -1.88 10.16
N LYS A 161 16.86 -1.28 11.14
CA LYS A 161 17.17 -1.93 12.43
C LYS A 161 15.92 -2.09 13.31
N LEU A 162 15.06 -1.07 13.36
CA LEU A 162 13.78 -1.09 14.11
C LEU A 162 12.72 -2.00 13.47
N LEU A 163 12.73 -2.12 12.14
CA LEU A 163 11.81 -2.93 11.37
C LEU A 163 12.09 -4.44 11.48
N GLY A 164 13.19 -4.83 12.13
CA GLY A 164 13.52 -6.23 12.37
C GLY A 164 13.51 -7.04 11.08
N CYS A 165 14.10 -6.51 10.00
CA CYS A 165 14.30 -7.27 8.76
C CYS A 165 15.17 -8.50 9.07
N GLN A 166 14.54 -9.57 9.53
CA GLN A 166 15.16 -10.87 9.64
C GLN A 166 15.50 -11.32 8.22
N ASP A 167 16.68 -11.90 8.07
CA ASP A 167 17.08 -12.53 6.82
C ASP A 167 16.22 -13.79 6.64
N VAL A 168 15.01 -13.62 6.13
CA VAL A 168 14.14 -14.74 5.74
C VAL A 168 14.80 -15.45 4.57
N GLU A 169 14.86 -16.78 4.62
CA GLU A 169 15.41 -17.56 3.53
C GLU A 169 14.61 -17.30 2.24
N LEU A 170 15.32 -17.23 1.10
CA LEU A 170 14.71 -16.88 -0.20
C LEU A 170 13.49 -17.76 -0.51
N GLY A 171 13.56 -19.06 -0.18
CA GLY A 171 12.47 -20.01 -0.40
C GLY A 171 11.24 -19.73 0.46
N GLU A 172 11.42 -19.39 1.74
CA GLU A 172 10.30 -19.03 2.63
C GLU A 172 9.64 -17.72 2.19
N ARG A 173 10.44 -16.73 1.79
CA ARG A 173 9.94 -15.47 1.23
C ARG A 173 9.08 -15.71 -0.01
N LEU A 174 9.57 -16.50 -0.96
CA LEU A 174 8.83 -16.79 -2.19
C LEU A 174 7.52 -17.51 -1.90
N LYS A 175 7.51 -18.43 -0.92
CA LYS A 175 6.28 -19.11 -0.48
C LYS A 175 5.27 -18.12 0.11
N GLN A 176 5.71 -17.20 0.97
CA GLN A 176 4.83 -16.17 1.54
C GLN A 176 4.30 -15.20 0.47
N GLU A 177 5.15 -14.76 -0.47
CA GLU A 177 4.73 -13.93 -1.60
C GLU A 177 3.70 -14.63 -2.49
N HIS A 178 3.91 -15.92 -2.76
CA HIS A 178 3.01 -16.76 -3.54
C HIS A 178 1.66 -16.89 -2.83
N GLU A 179 1.66 -17.27 -1.55
CA GLU A 179 0.44 -17.41 -0.75
C GLU A 179 -0.33 -16.09 -0.68
N LEU A 180 0.36 -14.98 -0.46
CA LEU A 180 -0.24 -13.64 -0.39
C LEU A 180 -0.93 -13.27 -1.71
N LEU A 181 -0.27 -13.52 -2.84
CA LEU A 181 -0.86 -13.23 -4.15
C LEU A 181 -2.11 -14.08 -4.41
N LEU A 182 -2.05 -15.41 -4.18
CA LEU A 182 -3.20 -16.30 -4.39
C LEU A 182 -4.40 -15.90 -3.54
N LEU A 183 -4.19 -15.71 -2.24
CA LEU A 183 -5.26 -15.29 -1.33
C LEU A 183 -5.85 -13.95 -1.75
N SER A 184 -5.02 -13.00 -2.19
CA SER A 184 -5.49 -11.70 -2.67
C SER A 184 -6.37 -11.82 -3.93
N LEU A 185 -6.01 -12.70 -4.86
CA LEU A 185 -6.78 -12.93 -6.10
C LEU A 185 -8.16 -13.55 -5.81
N GLU A 186 -8.22 -14.45 -4.83
CA GLU A 186 -9.48 -15.07 -4.43
C GLU A 186 -10.35 -14.13 -3.58
N ALA A 187 -9.71 -13.36 -2.69
CA ALA A 187 -10.37 -12.44 -1.76
C ALA A 187 -10.93 -11.18 -2.43
N THR A 188 -10.37 -10.71 -3.55
CA THR A 188 -10.86 -9.50 -4.22
C THR A 188 -12.11 -9.74 -5.08
N ARG A 189 -12.94 -8.70 -5.26
CA ARG A 189 -14.09 -8.70 -6.17
C ARG A 189 -13.75 -8.22 -7.60
N GLN A 190 -12.68 -7.46 -7.80
CA GLN A 190 -12.39 -6.88 -9.13
C GLN A 190 -10.93 -7.06 -9.56
N ARG A 191 -9.96 -6.64 -8.73
CA ARG A 191 -8.54 -6.76 -9.11
C ARG A 191 -7.58 -6.77 -7.94
N VAL A 192 -6.38 -7.28 -8.22
CA VAL A 192 -5.19 -7.13 -7.37
C VAL A 192 -4.18 -6.27 -8.12
N VAL A 193 -3.60 -5.29 -7.42
CA VAL A 193 -2.55 -4.42 -7.96
C VAL A 193 -1.30 -4.64 -7.14
N VAL A 194 -0.21 -4.98 -7.81
CA VAL A 194 1.07 -5.29 -7.17
C VAL A 194 2.14 -4.32 -7.64
N LYS A 195 2.72 -3.55 -6.72
CA LYS A 195 3.86 -2.69 -7.00
C LYS A 195 5.15 -3.49 -6.90
N ARG A 196 6.01 -3.35 -7.91
CA ARG A 196 7.32 -4.02 -7.98
C ARG A 196 8.40 -3.06 -8.49
N PRO A 197 9.67 -3.23 -8.09
CA PRO A 197 10.79 -2.62 -8.80
C PRO A 197 10.76 -3.03 -10.28
N LYS A 198 11.11 -2.11 -11.18
CA LYS A 198 10.99 -2.30 -12.64
C LYS A 198 11.60 -3.61 -13.15
N ASN A 199 12.75 -4.01 -12.59
CA ASN A 199 13.50 -5.19 -13.03
C ASN A 199 13.34 -6.40 -12.08
N ALA A 200 12.48 -6.31 -11.06
CA ALA A 200 12.24 -7.44 -10.16
C ALA A 200 11.33 -8.49 -10.83
N PRO A 201 11.43 -9.77 -10.46
CA PRO A 201 10.41 -10.76 -10.84
C PRO A 201 9.03 -10.35 -10.36
N GLU A 202 8.01 -10.89 -11.01
CA GLU A 202 6.63 -10.86 -10.51
C GLU A 202 6.56 -11.45 -9.09
N LEU A 203 5.55 -11.03 -8.33
CA LEU A 203 5.41 -11.44 -6.93
C LEU A 203 5.22 -12.96 -6.82
N GLY A 204 6.00 -13.61 -5.95
CA GLY A 204 5.93 -15.06 -5.75
C GLY A 204 6.61 -15.89 -6.85
N ARG A 205 7.32 -15.25 -7.79
CA ARG A 205 8.07 -15.91 -8.86
C ARG A 205 9.57 -15.68 -8.76
N GLU A 206 10.35 -16.67 -9.21
CA GLU A 206 11.80 -16.58 -9.28
C GLU A 206 12.27 -16.06 -10.65
N SER A 207 13.36 -15.29 -10.69
CA SER A 207 13.91 -14.70 -11.94
C SER A 207 14.27 -15.73 -13.01
N SER A 208 14.57 -16.96 -12.59
CA SER A 208 15.14 -18.04 -13.41
C SER A 208 14.11 -19.08 -13.88
N SER A 209 12.86 -19.01 -13.41
CA SER A 209 11.83 -20.00 -13.72
C SER A 209 10.79 -19.43 -14.69
N ALA A 210 10.99 -19.63 -15.99
CA ALA A 210 9.97 -19.36 -17.02
C ALA A 210 8.73 -20.27 -16.92
N HIS A 211 8.74 -21.25 -16.00
CA HIS A 211 7.70 -22.27 -15.83
C HIS A 211 7.51 -22.65 -14.35
N SER A 212 7.33 -21.69 -13.43
CA SER A 212 6.84 -22.02 -12.09
C SER A 212 5.32 -22.21 -12.14
N TYR A 213 4.88 -23.45 -12.01
CA TYR A 213 3.46 -23.82 -11.91
C TYR A 213 2.79 -23.08 -10.72
N ALA A 214 1.52 -22.69 -10.95
CA ALA A 214 0.48 -22.27 -9.99
C ALA A 214 0.21 -20.77 -9.69
N LEU A 215 0.83 -19.79 -10.38
CA LEU A 215 0.39 -18.38 -10.30
C LEU A 215 -0.12 -17.87 -11.66
N PRO A 216 -1.27 -17.18 -11.73
CA PRO A 216 -1.70 -16.52 -12.97
C PRO A 216 -0.73 -15.39 -13.34
N ASN A 217 -0.64 -15.08 -14.63
CA ASN A 217 0.09 -13.90 -15.11
C ASN A 217 -0.73 -12.63 -14.84
N PRO A 218 -0.10 -11.46 -14.61
CA PRO A 218 -0.82 -10.19 -14.63
C PRO A 218 -1.44 -9.98 -16.02
N MET A 219 -2.63 -9.39 -16.05
CA MET A 219 -3.31 -9.08 -17.31
C MET A 219 -2.57 -7.96 -18.07
N TYR A 220 -2.02 -6.99 -17.34
CA TYR A 220 -1.16 -5.95 -17.87
C TYR A 220 -0.26 -5.36 -16.78
N GLY A 221 0.83 -4.71 -17.21
CA GLY A 221 1.74 -3.96 -16.35
C GLY A 221 1.75 -2.47 -16.70
N LEU A 222 1.93 -1.60 -15.70
CA LEU A 222 2.19 -0.18 -15.90
C LEU A 222 3.62 0.15 -15.52
N ASP A 223 4.49 0.35 -16.51
CA ASP A 223 5.91 0.59 -16.30
C ASP A 223 6.24 2.05 -16.00
N GLY A 224 6.78 2.29 -14.82
CA GLY A 224 7.40 3.55 -14.45
C GLY A 224 8.92 3.53 -14.62
N PRO A 225 9.60 4.64 -14.26
CA PRO A 225 11.05 4.73 -14.35
C PRO A 225 11.77 3.84 -13.31
N VAL A 226 11.17 3.66 -12.12
CA VAL A 226 11.78 2.94 -10.99
C VAL A 226 10.95 1.73 -10.57
N CYS A 227 9.63 1.90 -10.50
CA CYS A 227 8.69 0.84 -10.16
C CYS A 227 7.76 0.58 -11.35
N ARG A 228 7.17 -0.60 -11.37
CA ARG A 228 6.02 -0.96 -12.20
C ARG A 228 4.87 -1.45 -11.32
N TRP A 229 3.67 -1.49 -11.90
CA TRP A 229 2.48 -2.04 -11.26
C TRP A 229 1.91 -3.18 -12.11
N ASP A 230 1.99 -4.39 -11.58
CA ASP A 230 1.44 -5.60 -12.18
C ASP A 230 -0.04 -5.70 -11.78
N VAL A 231 -0.97 -5.74 -12.75
CA VAL A 231 -2.41 -5.70 -12.50
C VAL A 231 -3.06 -7.03 -12.89
N TYR A 232 -3.73 -7.66 -11.94
CA TYR A 232 -4.47 -8.90 -12.09
C TYR A 232 -5.95 -8.58 -12.02
N VAL A 233 -6.68 -8.80 -13.10
CA VAL A 233 -8.14 -8.54 -13.17
C VAL A 233 -8.88 -9.86 -13.03
N LYS A 234 -9.96 -9.85 -12.24
CA LYS A 234 -10.86 -10.97 -12.03
C LYS A 234 -12.00 -10.97 -13.03
#